data_AF-A0A5E4NBB9-F1
#
_entry.id   AF-A0A5E4NBB9-F1
#
_cell.length_a   1.000
_cell.length_b   1.000
_cell.length_c   1.000
_cell.angle_alpha   90.00
_cell.angle_beta   90.00
_cell.angle_gamma   90.00
#
_symmetry.space_group_name_H-M   'P 1'
#
loop_
_entity.id
_entity.type
_entity.pdbx_description
1 polymer ?
#
loop_
_entity_poly.entity_id
_entity_poly.type
_entity_poly.pdbx_seq_one_letter_code
_entity_poly.pdbx_strand_id
1 'polypeptide(L)'
;MTAGNSENHDRTVVDVKLFKAIGLFQTLSGDDGRRYRTAMRVFFWTMFGTIVLNVWGMYLSSNDFQRFTFLFLCVTISLMCSLKAHLLSRTVDAERLGVVLDLARYAFTSCGRRDPSRLSRCRAKLSALLRTSVTIQLCVMLVWLLAPFFVHTRLSVTHLDGTVSEYRIGMVNLWVPLPDVVYDSAAGWSVVYAYEAFFFFCNFIAWMQFDCYLVTTCFALNAQFCTLAAGYEALGRRKASKICGEFRTVRQQLDRNGFEIQKDRVVGDEHELLLQARREADTDLHRKFGNADQSEYRPSPPYRRPYRRN
;
A
#
# COMPACT_ATOMS: atom_id res chain seq x y z
N MET A 1 19.11 -33.63 -5.06
CA MET A 1 19.87 -32.36 -5.12
C MET A 1 18.89 -31.19 -5.15
N THR A 2 18.56 -30.60 -4.00
CA THR A 2 17.81 -29.32 -3.90
C THR A 2 18.12 -28.65 -2.55
N ALA A 3 19.40 -28.49 -2.25
CA ALA A 3 19.88 -27.60 -1.20
C ALA A 3 20.39 -26.32 -1.90
N GLY A 4 19.53 -25.30 -2.01
CA GLY A 4 19.90 -24.07 -2.73
C GLY A 4 18.96 -22.88 -2.58
N ASN A 5 17.73 -23.05 -2.08
CA ASN A 5 16.76 -21.94 -1.98
C ASN A 5 16.63 -21.29 -0.59
N SER A 6 17.40 -21.73 0.40
CA SER A 6 17.27 -21.20 1.77
C SER A 6 18.03 -19.87 1.99
N GLU A 7 19.07 -19.55 1.22
CA GLU A 7 19.94 -18.40 1.50
C GLU A 7 19.46 -17.05 0.94
N ASN A 8 18.47 -17.04 0.04
CA ASN A 8 17.98 -15.77 -0.53
C ASN A 8 16.86 -15.10 0.29
N HIS A 9 16.34 -15.75 1.34
CA HIS A 9 15.27 -15.18 2.17
C HIS A 9 15.72 -14.03 3.07
N ASP A 10 16.99 -13.98 3.46
CA ASP A 10 17.47 -12.96 4.42
C ASP A 10 17.57 -11.55 3.83
N ARG A 11 17.53 -11.48 2.50
CA ARG A 11 17.82 -10.28 1.72
C ARG A 11 16.57 -9.52 1.27
N THR A 12 15.37 -10.07 1.48
CA THR A 12 14.11 -9.42 1.09
C THR A 12 13.56 -8.54 2.22
N VAL A 13 13.16 -7.30 1.88
CA VAL A 13 12.68 -6.26 2.81
C VAL A 13 11.40 -6.67 3.56
N VAL A 14 10.70 -7.67 3.03
CA VAL A 14 9.38 -8.13 3.47
C VAL A 14 9.52 -9.31 4.43
N ASP A 15 8.68 -9.36 5.45
CA ASP A 15 8.56 -10.55 6.31
C ASP A 15 7.89 -11.68 5.51
N VAL A 16 8.72 -12.44 4.79
CA VAL A 16 8.25 -13.48 3.87
C VAL A 16 7.43 -14.53 4.59
N LYS A 17 7.73 -14.82 5.87
CA LYS A 17 6.95 -15.76 6.68
C LYS A 17 5.54 -15.23 6.94
N LEU A 18 5.41 -13.96 7.30
CA LEU A 18 4.11 -13.30 7.50
C LEU A 18 3.33 -13.22 6.18
N PHE A 19 3.98 -12.84 5.08
CA PHE A 19 3.34 -12.73 3.78
C PHE A 19 2.93 -14.08 3.21
N LYS A 20 3.67 -15.15 3.53
CA LYS A 20 3.31 -16.52 3.20
C LYS A 20 2.16 -17.03 4.08
N ALA A 21 2.16 -16.70 5.36
CA ALA A 21 1.07 -17.05 6.28
C ALA A 21 -0.26 -16.37 5.91
N ILE A 22 -0.19 -15.12 5.44
CA ILE A 22 -1.36 -14.34 5.01
C ILE A 22 -1.81 -14.70 3.57
N GLY A 23 -1.01 -15.49 2.84
CA GLY A 23 -1.30 -15.89 1.46
C GLY A 23 -0.89 -14.87 0.39
N LEU A 24 -0.43 -13.67 0.78
CA LEU A 24 0.03 -12.64 -0.16
C LEU A 24 1.20 -13.13 -1.03
N PHE A 25 2.08 -13.96 -0.48
CA PHE A 25 3.20 -14.56 -1.20
C PHE A 25 2.76 -15.52 -2.31
N GLN A 26 1.64 -16.25 -2.11
CA GLN A 26 1.08 -17.16 -3.12
C GLN A 26 0.38 -16.39 -4.25
N THR A 27 -0.19 -15.23 -3.95
CA THR A 27 -0.67 -14.29 -4.98
C THR A 27 0.48 -13.75 -5.84
N LEU A 28 1.67 -13.60 -5.25
CA LEU A 28 2.85 -12.99 -5.89
C LEU A 28 3.77 -13.98 -6.61
N SER A 29 3.79 -15.26 -6.22
CA SER A 29 4.70 -16.26 -6.79
C SER A 29 4.09 -16.97 -8.00
N GLY A 30 4.78 -16.91 -9.14
CA GLY A 30 4.24 -17.29 -10.46
C GLY A 30 3.94 -18.78 -10.68
N ASP A 31 4.69 -19.70 -10.06
CA ASP A 31 4.61 -21.14 -10.38
C ASP A 31 3.33 -21.83 -9.87
N ASP A 32 2.87 -21.50 -8.64
CA ASP A 32 1.59 -21.98 -8.09
C ASP A 32 0.39 -21.03 -8.38
N GLY A 33 0.69 -19.87 -8.99
CA GLY A 33 -0.25 -18.76 -9.12
C GLY A 33 -1.46 -19.04 -10.01
N ARG A 34 -1.47 -20.08 -10.85
CA ARG A 34 -2.63 -20.41 -11.69
C ARG A 34 -3.77 -21.04 -10.89
N ARG A 35 -3.46 -21.99 -10.00
CA ARG A 35 -4.46 -22.62 -9.11
C ARG A 35 -5.03 -21.61 -8.12
N TYR A 36 -4.16 -20.79 -7.53
CA TYR A 36 -4.56 -19.72 -6.63
C TYR A 36 -5.45 -18.68 -7.33
N ARG A 37 -5.12 -18.26 -8.56
CA ARG A 37 -5.98 -17.35 -9.35
C ARG A 37 -7.34 -17.94 -9.68
N THR A 38 -7.40 -19.25 -10.00
CA THR A 38 -8.69 -19.93 -10.20
C THR A 38 -9.49 -19.98 -8.91
N ALA A 39 -8.87 -20.35 -7.78
CA ALA A 39 -9.53 -20.37 -6.47
C ALA A 39 -10.05 -18.98 -6.07
N MET A 40 -9.25 -17.93 -6.24
CA MET A 40 -9.66 -16.54 -6.01
C MET A 40 -10.81 -16.10 -6.92
N ARG A 41 -10.84 -16.56 -8.18
CA ARG A 41 -11.93 -16.26 -9.11
C ARG A 41 -13.22 -16.96 -8.70
N VAL A 42 -13.15 -18.24 -8.34
CA VAL A 42 -14.30 -18.99 -7.81
C VAL A 42 -14.82 -18.30 -6.56
N PHE A 43 -13.92 -17.98 -5.63
CA PHE A 43 -14.24 -17.24 -4.42
C PHE A 43 -14.94 -15.91 -4.70
N PHE A 44 -14.40 -15.10 -5.62
CA PHE A 44 -15.00 -13.83 -6.01
C PHE A 44 -16.42 -14.01 -6.56
N TRP A 45 -16.66 -15.03 -7.41
CA TRP A 45 -17.99 -15.32 -7.93
C TRP A 45 -18.96 -15.80 -6.84
N THR A 46 -18.50 -16.66 -5.92
CA THR A 46 -19.30 -17.08 -4.77
C THR A 46 -19.71 -15.88 -3.94
N MET A 47 -18.76 -14.99 -3.63
CA MET A 47 -19.00 -13.76 -2.87
C MET A 47 -19.98 -12.82 -3.56
N PHE A 48 -19.82 -12.62 -4.86
CA PHE A 48 -20.74 -11.81 -5.65
C PHE A 48 -22.16 -12.38 -5.62
N GLY A 49 -22.30 -13.71 -5.75
CA GLY A 49 -23.57 -14.41 -5.60
C GLY A 49 -24.20 -14.18 -4.22
N THR A 50 -23.41 -14.29 -3.15
CA THR A 50 -23.87 -13.99 -1.78
C THR A 50 -24.34 -12.54 -1.65
N ILE A 51 -23.61 -11.58 -2.21
CA ILE A 51 -23.99 -10.16 -2.17
C ILE A 51 -25.33 -9.93 -2.89
N VAL A 52 -25.49 -10.47 -4.09
CA VAL A 52 -26.76 -10.37 -4.86
C VAL A 52 -27.92 -10.97 -4.08
N LEU A 53 -27.70 -12.15 -3.47
CA LEU A 53 -28.70 -12.80 -2.62
C LEU A 53 -29.10 -11.94 -1.41
N ASN A 54 -28.14 -11.25 -0.79
CA ASN A 54 -28.43 -10.36 0.33
C ASN A 54 -29.12 -9.06 -0.10
N VAL A 55 -28.82 -8.53 -1.30
CA VAL A 55 -29.59 -7.41 -1.87
C VAL A 55 -31.05 -7.82 -2.10
N TRP A 56 -31.28 -9.05 -2.56
CA TRP A 56 -32.62 -9.61 -2.65
C TRP A 56 -33.28 -9.73 -1.26
N GLY A 57 -32.54 -10.25 -0.27
CA GLY A 57 -32.99 -10.31 1.12
C GLY A 57 -33.32 -8.96 1.75
N MET A 58 -32.57 -7.91 1.38
CA MET A 58 -32.87 -6.53 1.79
C MET A 58 -34.22 -6.05 1.24
N TYR A 59 -34.51 -6.35 -0.04
CA TYR A 59 -35.80 -6.03 -0.64
C TYR A 59 -36.95 -6.71 0.12
N LEU A 60 -36.79 -7.98 0.47
CA LEU A 60 -37.79 -8.73 1.24
C LEU A 60 -37.90 -8.27 2.71
N SER A 61 -36.87 -7.61 3.23
CA SER A 61 -36.84 -7.11 4.61
C SER A 61 -37.17 -5.62 4.70
N SER A 62 -37.77 -5.02 3.65
CA SER A 62 -38.06 -3.57 3.62
C SER A 62 -38.98 -3.09 4.74
N ASN A 63 -39.79 -3.99 5.31
CA ASN A 63 -40.71 -3.71 6.41
C ASN A 63 -40.02 -3.68 7.79
N ASP A 64 -38.80 -4.23 7.89
CA ASP A 64 -38.01 -4.26 9.12
C ASP A 64 -36.75 -3.41 8.96
N PHE A 65 -36.82 -2.16 9.43
CA PHE A 65 -35.73 -1.20 9.29
C PHE A 65 -34.42 -1.67 9.95
N GLN A 66 -34.50 -2.42 11.05
CA GLN A 66 -33.30 -2.89 11.75
C GLN A 66 -32.59 -3.96 10.93
N ARG A 67 -33.34 -4.95 10.43
CA ARG A 67 -32.78 -5.99 9.55
C ARG A 67 -32.28 -5.41 8.24
N PHE A 68 -33.03 -4.50 7.63
CA PHE A 68 -32.64 -3.79 6.42
C PHE A 68 -31.31 -3.06 6.59
N THR A 69 -31.19 -2.26 7.66
CA THR A 69 -29.96 -1.49 7.95
C THR A 69 -28.76 -2.40 8.15
N PHE A 70 -28.95 -3.51 8.89
CA PHE A 70 -27.89 -4.47 9.15
C PHE A 70 -27.42 -5.17 7.87
N LEU A 71 -28.36 -5.64 7.03
CA LEU A 71 -28.03 -6.25 5.74
C LEU A 71 -27.35 -5.26 4.79
N PHE A 72 -27.80 -4.00 4.76
CA PHE A 72 -27.17 -2.93 3.98
C PHE A 72 -25.71 -2.71 4.39
N LEU A 73 -25.43 -2.69 5.70
CA LEU A 73 -24.07 -2.58 6.22
C LEU A 73 -23.21 -3.78 5.76
N CYS A 74 -23.73 -4.99 5.89
CA CYS A 74 -23.03 -6.21 5.47
C CYS A 74 -22.72 -6.22 3.97
N VAL A 75 -23.70 -5.84 3.14
CA VAL A 75 -23.52 -5.68 1.69
C VAL A 75 -22.47 -4.63 1.37
N THR A 76 -22.53 -3.47 2.03
CA THR A 76 -21.58 -2.37 1.79
C THR A 76 -20.15 -2.77 2.16
N ILE A 77 -19.95 -3.40 3.33
CA ILE A 77 -18.64 -3.89 3.77
C ILE A 77 -18.13 -4.98 2.81
N SER A 78 -19.00 -5.92 2.40
CA SER A 78 -18.63 -7.02 1.50
C SER A 78 -18.27 -6.50 0.10
N LEU A 79 -18.98 -5.49 -0.41
CA LEU A 79 -18.65 -4.81 -1.66
C LEU A 79 -17.30 -4.11 -1.58
N MET A 80 -17.01 -3.41 -0.48
CA MET A 80 -15.71 -2.77 -0.26
C MET A 80 -14.58 -3.79 -0.20
N CYS A 81 -14.78 -4.91 0.50
CA CYS A 81 -13.80 -6.01 0.55
C CYS A 81 -13.59 -6.64 -0.83
N SER A 82 -14.67 -6.84 -1.59
CA SER A 82 -14.62 -7.38 -2.96
C SER A 82 -13.89 -6.44 -3.91
N LEU A 83 -14.11 -5.12 -3.79
CA LEU A 83 -13.40 -4.11 -4.56
C LEU A 83 -11.91 -4.11 -4.20
N LYS A 84 -11.56 -4.14 -2.90
CA LYS A 84 -10.16 -4.28 -2.43
C LYS A 84 -9.51 -5.53 -2.98
N ALA A 85 -10.19 -6.68 -2.93
CA ALA A 85 -9.70 -7.95 -3.47
C ALA A 85 -9.52 -7.88 -4.99
N HIS A 86 -10.46 -7.24 -5.71
CA HIS A 86 -10.36 -7.07 -7.15
C HIS A 86 -9.20 -6.13 -7.52
N LEU A 87 -9.06 -5.00 -6.83
CA LEU A 87 -7.92 -4.10 -6.97
C LEU A 87 -6.62 -4.84 -6.68
N LEU A 88 -6.54 -5.63 -5.60
CA LEU A 88 -5.36 -6.44 -5.33
C LEU A 88 -5.11 -7.42 -6.48
N SER A 89 -6.11 -8.15 -6.98
CA SER A 89 -5.95 -9.09 -8.09
C SER A 89 -5.51 -8.45 -9.41
N ARG A 90 -5.90 -7.20 -9.67
CA ARG A 90 -5.63 -6.47 -10.91
C ARG A 90 -4.34 -5.64 -10.83
N THR A 91 -4.05 -5.07 -9.67
CA THR A 91 -2.87 -4.24 -9.42
C THR A 91 -1.66 -5.12 -9.11
N VAL A 92 -1.90 -6.29 -8.51
CA VAL A 92 -0.94 -7.41 -8.41
C VAL A 92 -0.97 -8.21 -9.71
N ASP A 93 -0.75 -7.55 -10.85
CA ASP A 93 0.18 -8.17 -11.79
C ASP A 93 1.50 -8.21 -11.03
N ALA A 94 1.82 -9.37 -10.46
CA ALA A 94 2.92 -9.57 -9.50
C ALA A 94 4.25 -8.93 -9.94
N GLU A 95 4.43 -8.78 -11.25
CA GLU A 95 5.53 -8.07 -11.88
C GLU A 95 5.64 -6.59 -11.46
N ARG A 96 4.54 -5.83 -11.43
CA ARG A 96 4.60 -4.40 -11.09
C ARG A 96 4.98 -4.17 -9.63
N LEU A 97 4.44 -4.97 -8.72
CA LEU A 97 4.77 -4.86 -7.30
C LEU A 97 6.18 -5.35 -7.01
N GLY A 98 6.58 -6.47 -7.62
CA GLY A 98 7.96 -6.96 -7.57
C GLY A 98 8.92 -5.87 -8.01
N VAL A 99 8.65 -5.22 -9.14
CA VAL A 99 9.46 -4.09 -9.64
C VAL A 99 9.48 -2.92 -8.65
N VAL A 100 8.37 -2.51 -8.04
CA VAL A 100 8.38 -1.39 -7.07
C VAL A 100 9.18 -1.74 -5.81
N LEU A 101 9.04 -2.96 -5.29
CA LEU A 101 9.79 -3.41 -4.11
C LEU A 101 11.28 -3.61 -4.42
N ASP A 102 11.61 -4.14 -5.59
CA ASP A 102 12.99 -4.32 -6.04
C ASP A 102 13.65 -2.99 -6.39
N LEU A 103 12.93 -2.07 -7.03
CA LEU A 103 13.40 -0.71 -7.29
C LEU A 103 13.65 0.02 -5.97
N ALA A 104 12.73 -0.15 -5.01
CA ALA A 104 12.93 0.44 -3.70
C ALA A 104 14.21 -0.11 -3.06
N ARG A 105 14.37 -1.42 -3.05
CA ARG A 105 15.57 -2.10 -2.52
C ARG A 105 16.85 -1.63 -3.23
N TYR A 106 16.84 -1.55 -4.56
CA TYR A 106 17.99 -1.15 -5.37
C TYR A 106 18.38 0.31 -5.14
N ALA A 107 17.42 1.23 -5.14
CA ALA A 107 17.65 2.65 -4.85
C ALA A 107 18.19 2.88 -3.44
N PHE A 108 17.73 2.08 -2.47
CA PHE A 108 18.27 2.10 -1.11
C PHE A 108 19.73 1.65 -1.02
N THR A 109 20.12 0.65 -1.82
CA THR A 109 21.49 0.11 -1.83
C THR A 109 22.47 0.90 -2.70
N SER A 110 22.01 1.53 -3.79
CA SER A 110 22.90 2.22 -4.74
C SER A 110 23.33 3.61 -4.27
N CYS A 111 22.61 4.21 -3.32
CA CYS A 111 23.06 5.38 -2.58
C CYS A 111 24.16 4.99 -1.58
N GLY A 112 25.36 4.66 -2.09
CA GLY A 112 26.51 4.01 -1.42
C GLY A 112 27.15 4.71 -0.21
N ARG A 113 26.39 5.50 0.56
CA ARG A 113 26.82 6.11 1.83
C ARG A 113 25.77 6.02 2.94
N ARG A 114 24.64 5.34 2.74
CA ARG A 114 23.57 5.25 3.75
C ARG A 114 23.84 4.10 4.73
N ASP A 115 23.70 4.38 6.02
CA ASP A 115 23.95 3.44 7.10
C ASP A 115 22.96 2.24 7.07
N PRO A 116 23.44 1.00 6.84
CA PRO A 116 22.60 -0.20 6.78
C PRO A 116 21.85 -0.49 8.10
N SER A 117 22.32 0.06 9.22
CA SER A 117 21.67 -0.08 10.53
C SER A 117 20.28 0.60 10.59
N ARG A 118 20.09 1.67 9.82
CA ARG A 118 18.79 2.37 9.75
C ARG A 118 17.77 1.57 8.97
N LEU A 119 18.20 0.88 7.91
CA LEU A 119 17.32 0.07 7.08
C LEU A 119 16.83 -1.18 7.81
N SER A 120 17.73 -1.86 8.54
CA SER A 120 17.36 -2.99 9.39
C SER A 120 16.41 -2.58 10.52
N ARG A 121 16.63 -1.42 11.15
CA ARG A 121 15.71 -0.86 12.16
C ARG A 121 14.34 -0.50 11.56
N CYS A 122 14.31 0.09 10.37
CA CYS A 122 13.06 0.40 9.65
C CYS A 122 12.28 -0.88 9.33
N ARG A 123 12.97 -1.91 8.84
CA ARG A 123 12.41 -3.24 8.57
C ARG A 123 11.81 -3.87 9.84
N ALA A 124 12.55 -3.83 10.95
CA ALA A 124 12.07 -4.34 12.23
C ALA A 124 10.79 -3.62 12.69
N LYS A 125 10.73 -2.29 12.54
CA LYS A 125 9.53 -1.50 12.83
C LYS A 125 8.35 -1.87 11.93
N LEU A 126 8.55 -1.97 10.62
CA LEU A 126 7.50 -2.35 9.68
C LEU A 126 6.96 -3.76 9.98
N SER A 127 7.85 -4.73 10.20
CA SER A 127 7.47 -6.10 10.56
C SER A 127 6.70 -6.14 11.88
N ALA A 128 7.15 -5.39 12.89
CA ALA A 128 6.42 -5.28 14.16
C ALA A 128 5.02 -4.69 13.98
N LEU A 129 4.89 -3.59 13.22
CA LEU A 129 3.61 -2.95 12.93
C LEU A 129 2.65 -3.86 12.16
N LEU A 130 3.13 -4.58 11.16
CA LEU A 130 2.31 -5.51 10.40
C LEU A 130 1.86 -6.69 11.27
N ARG A 131 2.76 -7.26 12.08
CA ARG A 131 2.42 -8.36 12.98
C ARG A 131 1.41 -7.95 14.04
N THR A 132 1.57 -6.77 14.66
CA THR A 132 0.59 -6.28 15.64
C THR A 132 -0.76 -5.99 14.99
N SER A 133 -0.76 -5.36 13.82
CA SER A 133 -1.99 -5.09 13.06
C SER A 133 -2.73 -6.39 12.73
N VAL A 134 -2.05 -7.38 12.17
CA VAL A 134 -2.62 -8.69 11.85
C VAL A 134 -3.13 -9.41 13.10
N THR A 135 -2.36 -9.38 14.20
CA THR A 135 -2.75 -10.03 15.46
C THR A 135 -4.03 -9.41 16.03
N ILE A 136 -4.10 -8.07 16.08
CA ILE A 136 -5.27 -7.35 16.57
C ILE A 136 -6.50 -7.69 15.71
N GLN A 137 -6.35 -7.65 14.39
CA GLN A 137 -7.44 -7.99 13.48
C GLN A 137 -7.92 -9.42 13.70
N LEU A 138 -7.00 -10.40 13.83
CA LEU A 138 -7.35 -11.80 14.08
C LEU A 138 -8.07 -11.98 15.42
N CYS A 139 -7.66 -11.27 16.47
CA CYS A 139 -8.36 -11.28 17.75
C CYS A 139 -9.81 -10.78 17.60
N VAL A 140 -10.01 -9.66 16.89
CA VAL A 140 -11.37 -9.12 16.62
C VAL A 140 -12.22 -10.12 15.84
N MET A 141 -11.64 -10.76 14.81
CA MET A 141 -12.31 -11.79 14.03
C MET A 141 -12.74 -12.99 14.90
N LEU A 142 -11.86 -13.47 15.79
CA LEU A 142 -12.17 -14.58 16.69
C LEU A 142 -13.28 -14.23 17.68
N VAL A 143 -13.24 -13.03 18.27
CA VAL A 143 -14.33 -12.55 19.14
C VAL A 143 -15.65 -12.53 18.39
N TRP A 144 -15.65 -12.05 17.14
CA TRP A 144 -16.84 -11.99 16.31
C TRP A 144 -17.40 -13.37 15.96
N LEU A 145 -16.53 -14.32 15.61
CA LEU A 145 -16.90 -15.72 15.34
C LEU A 145 -17.52 -16.38 16.58
N LEU A 146 -16.99 -16.10 17.76
CA LEU A 146 -17.44 -16.74 18.99
C LEU A 146 -18.68 -16.10 19.61
N ALA A 147 -18.99 -14.84 19.28
CA ALA A 147 -20.09 -14.08 19.89
C ALA A 147 -21.45 -14.81 19.87
N PRO A 148 -21.89 -15.46 18.79
CA PRO A 148 -23.18 -16.17 18.74
C PRO A 148 -23.29 -17.38 19.69
N PHE A 149 -22.17 -17.91 20.20
CA PHE A 149 -22.19 -19.00 21.19
C PHE A 149 -22.42 -18.50 22.61
N PHE A 150 -22.19 -17.22 22.88
CA PHE A 150 -22.42 -16.62 24.19
C PHE A 150 -23.77 -15.90 24.24
N VAL A 151 -24.18 -15.27 23.12
CA VAL A 151 -25.44 -14.53 23.01
C VAL A 151 -26.53 -15.46 22.50
N HIS A 152 -27.38 -15.95 23.40
CA HIS A 152 -28.47 -16.90 23.10
C HIS A 152 -29.78 -16.21 22.71
N THR A 153 -29.72 -14.94 22.31
CA THR A 153 -30.91 -14.15 21.97
C THR A 153 -31.49 -14.64 20.64
N ARG A 154 -32.82 -14.66 20.52
CA ARG A 154 -33.52 -14.87 19.25
C ARG A 154 -33.80 -13.53 18.58
N LEU A 155 -33.75 -13.50 17.26
CA LEU A 155 -34.06 -12.32 16.46
C LEU A 155 -35.50 -12.44 15.95
N SER A 156 -36.38 -11.55 16.40
CA SER A 156 -37.71 -11.40 15.82
C SER A 156 -37.62 -10.67 14.49
N VAL A 157 -38.15 -11.27 13.44
CA VAL A 157 -38.18 -10.73 12.08
C VAL A 157 -39.63 -10.60 11.63
N THR A 158 -39.97 -9.43 11.12
CA THR A 158 -41.27 -9.17 10.48
C THR A 158 -41.16 -9.42 8.98
N HIS A 159 -41.97 -10.35 8.49
CA HIS A 159 -42.07 -10.70 7.06
C HIS A 159 -42.90 -9.70 6.27
N LEU A 160 -42.88 -9.83 4.94
CA LEU A 160 -43.62 -8.94 4.04
C LEU A 160 -45.15 -9.05 4.20
N ASP A 161 -45.62 -10.22 4.62
CA ASP A 161 -47.01 -10.53 4.94
C ASP A 161 -47.45 -10.03 6.33
N GLY A 162 -46.54 -9.41 7.08
CA GLY A 162 -46.77 -8.89 8.43
C GLY A 162 -46.67 -9.95 9.53
N THR A 163 -46.36 -11.20 9.20
CA THR A 163 -46.11 -12.23 10.20
C THR A 163 -44.76 -12.01 10.89
N VAL A 164 -44.68 -12.33 12.18
CA VAL A 164 -43.45 -12.23 12.97
C VAL A 164 -42.94 -13.64 13.24
N SER A 165 -41.68 -13.89 12.89
CA SER A 165 -40.98 -15.16 13.13
C SER A 165 -39.74 -14.91 13.98
N GLU A 166 -39.40 -15.86 14.84
CA GLU A 166 -38.20 -15.78 15.69
C GLU A 166 -37.13 -16.72 15.17
N TYR A 167 -35.97 -16.17 14.82
CA TYR A 167 -34.83 -16.94 14.33
C TYR A 167 -33.71 -17.03 15.35
N ARG A 168 -32.97 -18.12 15.33
CA ARG A 168 -31.69 -18.21 16.03
C ARG A 168 -30.67 -17.27 15.37
N ILE A 169 -30.03 -16.41 16.18
CA ILE A 169 -29.02 -15.47 15.69
C ILE A 169 -27.81 -16.24 15.12
N GLY A 170 -27.47 -15.93 13.87
CA GLY A 170 -26.21 -16.28 13.22
C GLY A 170 -25.12 -15.22 13.49
N MET A 171 -23.95 -15.41 12.88
CA MET A 171 -22.84 -14.47 13.05
C MET A 171 -23.04 -13.18 12.25
N VAL A 172 -23.55 -13.33 11.03
CA VAL A 172 -23.83 -12.22 10.12
C VAL A 172 -25.31 -12.16 9.77
N ASN A 173 -26.14 -13.11 10.23
CA ASN A 173 -27.58 -13.12 9.95
C ASN A 173 -27.89 -12.87 8.46
N LEU A 174 -27.12 -13.51 7.57
CA LEU A 174 -27.30 -13.34 6.13
C LEU A 174 -28.68 -13.85 5.76
N TRP A 175 -29.30 -13.22 4.78
CA TRP A 175 -30.56 -13.74 4.27
C TRP A 175 -30.31 -15.02 3.47
N VAL A 176 -31.02 -16.09 3.81
CA VAL A 176 -30.91 -17.39 3.14
C VAL A 176 -32.32 -17.86 2.75
N PRO A 177 -32.53 -18.36 1.52
CA PRO A 177 -33.84 -18.86 1.07
C PRO A 177 -34.11 -20.27 1.62
N LEU A 178 -34.18 -20.40 2.95
CA LEU A 178 -34.56 -21.64 3.63
C LEU A 178 -35.87 -21.43 4.39
N PRO A 179 -36.77 -22.43 4.42
CA PRO A 179 -37.94 -22.38 5.28
C PRO A 179 -37.53 -22.45 6.76
N ASP A 180 -38.29 -21.77 7.61
CA ASP A 180 -38.00 -21.59 9.04
C ASP A 180 -37.74 -22.93 9.77
N VAL A 181 -38.54 -23.95 9.46
CA VAL A 181 -38.42 -25.30 10.03
C VAL A 181 -37.05 -25.93 9.76
N VAL A 182 -36.48 -25.71 8.57
CA VAL A 182 -35.17 -26.25 8.20
C VAL A 182 -34.07 -25.38 8.79
N TYR A 183 -34.23 -24.05 8.81
CA TYR A 183 -33.27 -23.12 9.39
C TYR A 183 -33.05 -23.37 10.89
N ASP A 184 -34.13 -23.53 11.66
CA ASP A 184 -34.08 -23.72 13.11
C ASP A 184 -33.64 -25.14 13.52
N SER A 185 -33.61 -26.09 12.58
CA SER A 185 -33.04 -27.41 12.84
C SER A 185 -31.54 -27.28 13.18
N ALA A 186 -31.04 -28.12 14.09
CA ALA A 186 -29.63 -28.08 14.50
C ALA A 186 -28.67 -28.25 13.30
N ALA A 187 -29.03 -29.11 12.35
CA ALA A 187 -28.26 -29.31 11.13
C ALA A 187 -28.31 -28.08 10.21
N GLY A 188 -29.50 -27.54 9.94
CA GLY A 188 -29.67 -26.37 9.08
C GLY A 188 -28.93 -25.15 9.61
N TRP A 189 -29.10 -24.84 10.90
CA TRP A 189 -28.38 -23.75 11.55
C TRP A 189 -26.86 -23.95 11.48
N SER A 190 -26.35 -25.16 11.71
CA SER A 190 -24.91 -25.43 11.64
C SER A 190 -24.32 -25.20 10.24
N VAL A 191 -25.05 -25.57 9.19
CA VAL A 191 -24.63 -25.38 7.79
C VAL A 191 -24.64 -23.90 7.44
N VAL A 192 -25.69 -23.17 7.81
CA VAL A 192 -25.77 -21.73 7.57
C VAL A 192 -24.66 -21.00 8.33
N TYR A 193 -24.46 -21.34 9.60
CA TYR A 193 -23.39 -20.76 10.42
C TYR A 193 -22.01 -21.04 9.82
N ALA A 194 -21.73 -22.27 9.37
CA ALA A 194 -20.46 -22.61 8.72
C ALA A 194 -20.25 -21.81 7.42
N TYR A 195 -21.30 -21.61 6.64
CA TYR A 195 -21.27 -20.78 5.44
C TYR A 195 -21.03 -19.29 5.76
N GLU A 196 -21.73 -18.72 6.76
CA GLU A 196 -21.50 -17.35 7.22
C GLU A 196 -20.08 -17.16 7.75
N ALA A 197 -19.59 -18.11 8.55
CA ALA A 197 -18.22 -18.13 9.08
C ALA A 197 -17.20 -18.12 7.94
N PHE A 198 -17.39 -18.97 6.93
CA PHE A 198 -16.53 -19.01 5.75
C PHE A 198 -16.55 -17.68 4.98
N PHE A 199 -17.74 -17.15 4.70
CA PHE A 199 -17.90 -15.89 3.97
C PHE A 199 -17.20 -14.72 4.69
N PHE A 200 -17.43 -14.58 6.00
CA PHE A 200 -16.79 -13.56 6.82
C PHE A 200 -15.28 -13.74 6.89
N PHE A 201 -14.81 -14.96 7.13
CA PHE A 201 -13.38 -15.27 7.19
C PHE A 201 -12.68 -14.84 5.91
N CYS A 202 -13.24 -15.18 4.75
CA CYS A 202 -12.61 -14.83 3.49
C CYS A 202 -12.67 -13.31 3.19
N ASN A 203 -13.78 -12.61 3.50
CA ASN A 203 -13.83 -11.15 3.45
C ASN A 203 -12.73 -10.52 4.31
N PHE A 204 -12.59 -11.03 5.52
CA PHE A 204 -11.63 -10.57 6.50
C PHE A 204 -10.19 -10.79 6.01
N ILE A 205 -9.86 -11.96 5.47
CA ILE A 205 -8.54 -12.23 4.87
C ILE A 205 -8.26 -11.29 3.69
N ALA A 206 -9.23 -11.06 2.81
CA ALA A 206 -9.08 -10.14 1.68
C ALA A 206 -8.82 -8.69 2.13
N TRP A 207 -9.54 -8.24 3.15
CA TRP A 207 -9.31 -6.94 3.77
C TRP A 207 -7.91 -6.87 4.40
N MET A 208 -7.55 -7.83 5.25
CA MET A 208 -6.23 -7.90 5.90
C MET A 208 -5.08 -7.90 4.89
N GLN A 209 -5.19 -8.67 3.79
CA GLN A 209 -4.20 -8.70 2.71
C GLN A 209 -4.02 -7.32 2.08
N PHE A 210 -5.11 -6.63 1.77
CA PHE A 210 -5.07 -5.31 1.17
C PHE A 210 -4.48 -4.25 2.11
N ASP A 211 -4.84 -4.27 3.39
CA ASP A 211 -4.32 -3.32 4.37
C ASP A 211 -2.81 -3.54 4.60
N CYS A 212 -2.36 -4.80 4.71
CA CYS A 212 -0.93 -5.13 4.76
C CYS A 212 -0.18 -4.65 3.51
N TYR A 213 -0.81 -4.81 2.34
CA TYR A 213 -0.28 -4.34 1.07
C TYR A 213 -0.14 -2.81 1.05
N LEU A 214 -1.16 -2.07 1.45
CA LEU A 214 -1.12 -0.60 1.51
C LEU A 214 -0.06 -0.11 2.48
N VAL A 215 0.01 -0.65 3.69
CA VAL A 215 1.02 -0.26 4.69
C VAL A 215 2.43 -0.49 4.16
N THR A 216 2.67 -1.63 3.51
CA THR A 216 3.97 -1.96 2.92
C THR A 216 4.33 -1.01 1.78
N THR A 217 3.37 -0.70 0.91
CA THR A 217 3.57 0.22 -0.22
C THR A 217 3.82 1.65 0.26
N CYS A 218 3.02 2.16 1.20
CA CYS A 218 3.20 3.47 1.81
C CYS A 218 4.58 3.59 2.46
N PHE A 219 5.02 2.55 3.15
CA PHE A 219 6.35 2.51 3.73
C PHE A 219 7.45 2.55 2.66
N ALA A 220 7.32 1.76 1.59
CA ALA A 220 8.26 1.76 0.48
C ALA A 220 8.35 3.14 -0.19
N LEU A 221 7.20 3.79 -0.44
CA LEU A 221 7.13 5.14 -1.02
C LEU A 221 7.75 6.20 -0.09
N ASN A 222 7.42 6.19 1.19
CA ASN A 222 8.03 7.10 2.17
C ASN A 222 9.56 6.95 2.20
N ALA A 223 10.02 5.71 2.13
CA ALA A 223 11.42 5.37 2.07
C ALA A 223 12.05 5.94 0.77
N GLN A 224 11.38 5.82 -0.39
CA GLN A 224 11.81 6.46 -1.64
C GLN A 224 11.91 7.99 -1.53
N PHE A 225 10.90 8.67 -0.99
CA PHE A 225 10.95 10.12 -0.79
C PHE A 225 12.11 10.55 0.12
N CYS A 226 12.37 9.79 1.19
CA CYS A 226 13.52 10.01 2.05
C CYS A 226 14.86 9.82 1.32
N THR A 227 14.93 8.92 0.33
CA THR A 227 16.13 8.77 -0.51
C THR A 227 16.31 9.93 -1.46
N LEU A 228 15.24 10.37 -2.13
CA LEU A 228 15.23 11.53 -3.02
C LEU A 228 15.65 12.80 -2.29
N ALA A 229 15.03 13.08 -1.14
CA ALA A 229 15.35 14.26 -0.31
C ALA A 229 16.84 14.30 0.09
N ALA A 230 17.39 13.17 0.54
CA ALA A 230 18.81 13.08 0.88
C ALA A 230 19.72 13.23 -0.36
N GLY A 231 19.28 12.75 -1.52
CA GLY A 231 19.97 12.95 -2.80
C GLY A 231 20.06 14.43 -3.17
N TYR A 232 18.95 15.17 -3.06
CA TYR A 232 18.94 16.62 -3.27
C TYR A 232 19.82 17.37 -2.27
N GLU A 233 19.79 16.99 -0.98
CA GLU A 233 20.65 17.58 0.05
C GLU A 233 22.15 17.34 -0.24
N ALA A 234 22.51 16.15 -0.73
CA ALA A 234 23.87 15.82 -1.12
C ALA A 234 24.33 16.60 -2.36
N LEU A 235 23.46 16.76 -3.37
CA LEU A 235 23.73 17.60 -4.54
C LEU A 235 23.90 19.07 -4.16
N GLY A 236 23.06 19.58 -3.26
CA GLY A 236 23.16 20.93 -2.70
C GLY A 236 24.50 21.15 -1.99
N ARG A 237 24.89 20.24 -1.10
CA ARG A 237 26.18 20.31 -0.38
C ARG A 237 27.39 20.21 -1.30
N ARG A 238 27.35 19.33 -2.32
CA ARG A 238 28.43 19.23 -3.31
C ARG A 238 28.59 20.54 -4.09
N LYS A 239 27.49 21.13 -4.55
CA LYS A 239 27.50 22.42 -5.27
C LYS A 239 28.06 23.54 -4.40
N ALA A 240 27.61 23.64 -3.15
CA ALA A 240 28.13 24.62 -2.19
C ALA A 240 29.62 24.40 -1.88
N SER A 241 30.06 23.15 -1.70
CA SER A 241 31.48 22.84 -1.44
C SER A 241 32.38 23.14 -2.64
N LYS A 242 31.87 22.95 -3.87
CA LYS A 242 32.62 23.24 -5.10
C LYS A 242 32.78 24.75 -5.29
N ILE A 243 31.71 25.52 -5.08
CA ILE A 243 31.75 27.00 -5.11
C ILE A 243 32.70 27.53 -4.02
N CYS A 244 32.61 27.01 -2.80
CA CYS A 244 33.50 27.42 -1.70
C CYS A 244 34.98 27.03 -1.97
N GLY A 245 35.21 25.87 -2.59
CA GLY A 245 36.53 25.44 -3.05
C GLY A 245 37.11 26.37 -4.10
N GLU A 246 36.34 26.70 -5.15
CA GLU A 246 36.73 27.66 -6.20
C GLU A 246 37.09 29.02 -5.62
N PHE A 247 36.26 29.58 -4.73
CA PHE A 247 36.56 30.84 -4.03
C PHE A 247 37.85 30.78 -3.21
N ARG A 248 38.15 29.64 -2.58
CA ARG A 248 39.36 29.47 -1.77
C ARG A 248 40.61 29.42 -2.66
N THR A 249 40.54 28.79 -3.83
CA THR A 249 41.61 28.82 -4.85
C THR A 249 41.83 30.21 -5.44
N VAL A 250 40.75 30.94 -5.74
CA VAL A 250 40.84 32.34 -6.23
C VAL A 250 41.50 33.22 -5.17
N ARG A 251 41.10 33.09 -3.90
CA ARG A 251 41.73 33.82 -2.79
C ARG A 251 43.21 33.49 -2.63
N GLN A 252 43.59 32.21 -2.71
CA GLN A 252 45.00 31.81 -2.68
C GLN A 252 45.79 32.33 -3.88
N GLN A 253 45.20 32.45 -5.07
CA GLN A 253 45.86 33.06 -6.23
C GLN A 253 46.02 34.57 -6.06
N LEU A 254 45.04 35.27 -5.49
CA LEU A 254 45.18 36.69 -5.14
C LEU A 254 46.27 36.91 -4.09
N ASP A 255 46.31 36.12 -3.01
CA ASP A 255 47.33 36.23 -1.98
C ASP A 255 48.74 35.86 -2.50
N ARG A 256 48.83 34.98 -3.51
CA ARG A 256 50.11 34.55 -4.12
C ARG A 256 50.61 35.50 -5.21
N ASN A 257 49.70 36.21 -5.88
CA ASN A 257 50.02 37.17 -6.94
C ASN A 257 50.07 38.62 -6.43
N GLY A 258 49.69 38.87 -5.17
CA GLY A 258 49.62 40.19 -4.57
C GLY A 258 50.37 40.28 -3.25
N PHE A 259 51.70 40.33 -3.32
CA PHE A 259 52.48 41.16 -2.40
C PHE A 259 52.72 42.48 -3.11
N GLU A 260 52.34 43.57 -2.42
CA GLU A 260 52.38 44.98 -2.84
C GLU A 260 51.40 45.38 -3.96
N ILE A 261 50.17 45.79 -3.59
CA ILE A 261 49.66 47.15 -3.88
C ILE A 261 48.74 47.59 -2.72
N GLN A 262 49.27 48.51 -1.92
CA GLN A 262 48.60 49.71 -1.38
C GLN A 262 47.38 49.55 -0.45
N LYS A 263 47.66 49.65 0.85
CA LYS A 263 46.73 49.53 1.97
C LYS A 263 45.89 50.79 2.28
N ASP A 264 46.01 51.89 1.52
CA ASP A 264 45.52 53.20 2.00
C ASP A 264 44.45 53.88 1.13
N ARG A 265 43.74 53.19 0.22
CA ARG A 265 42.71 53.89 -0.57
C ARG A 265 41.54 53.07 -1.10
N VAL A 266 41.03 52.08 -0.38
CA VAL A 266 39.87 51.29 -0.87
C VAL A 266 38.93 50.91 0.28
N VAL A 267 38.24 51.89 0.87
CA VAL A 267 37.06 51.63 1.74
C VAL A 267 35.77 52.15 1.08
N GLY A 268 35.88 52.92 -0.02
CA GLY A 268 34.73 53.39 -0.81
C GLY A 268 34.30 52.44 -1.94
N ASP A 269 35.26 51.82 -2.64
CA ASP A 269 34.96 51.05 -3.87
C ASP A 269 34.62 49.56 -3.63
N GLU A 270 34.99 48.96 -2.50
CA GLU A 270 34.64 47.56 -2.22
C GLU A 270 33.12 47.35 -2.10
N HIS A 271 32.38 48.34 -1.60
CA HIS A 271 30.94 48.24 -1.47
C HIS A 271 30.22 48.39 -2.83
N GLU A 272 30.75 49.22 -3.74
CA GLU A 272 30.25 49.31 -5.12
C GLU A 272 30.59 48.05 -5.93
N LEU A 273 31.81 47.52 -5.79
CA LEU A 273 32.21 46.27 -6.44
C LEU A 273 31.42 45.06 -5.94
N LEU A 274 31.10 44.98 -4.65
CA LEU A 274 30.23 43.93 -4.11
C LEU A 274 28.79 44.08 -4.57
N LEU A 275 28.28 45.31 -4.70
CA LEU A 275 26.94 45.56 -5.25
C LEU A 275 26.88 45.25 -6.74
N GLN A 276 27.93 45.51 -7.51
CA GLN A 276 28.00 45.22 -8.94
C GLN A 276 28.15 43.72 -9.20
N ALA A 277 29.02 43.03 -8.46
CA ALA A 277 29.13 41.57 -8.51
C ALA A 277 27.82 40.87 -8.11
N ARG A 278 27.07 41.43 -7.16
CA ARG A 278 25.75 40.91 -6.78
C ARG A 278 24.70 41.12 -7.87
N ARG A 279 24.70 42.27 -8.57
CA ARG A 279 23.80 42.52 -9.72
C ARG A 279 24.09 41.61 -10.90
N GLU A 280 25.37 41.33 -11.18
CA GLU A 280 25.78 40.41 -12.26
C GLU A 280 25.41 38.96 -11.94
N ALA A 281 25.55 38.53 -10.68
CA ALA A 281 25.13 37.20 -10.25
C ALA A 281 23.60 36.99 -10.37
N ASP A 282 22.79 38.00 -10.06
CA ASP A 282 21.32 37.93 -10.20
C ASP A 282 20.87 37.92 -11.66
N THR A 283 21.58 38.63 -12.56
CA THR A 283 21.25 38.60 -14.00
C THR A 283 21.60 37.25 -14.65
N ASP A 284 22.70 36.62 -14.24
CA ASP A 284 23.08 35.29 -14.76
C ASP A 284 22.17 34.17 -14.21
N LEU A 285 21.65 34.34 -12.98
CA LEU A 285 20.63 33.44 -12.41
C LEU A 285 19.31 33.53 -13.18
N HIS A 286 18.82 34.75 -13.45
CA HIS A 286 17.60 34.95 -14.25
C HIS A 286 17.74 34.43 -15.69
N ARG A 287 18.92 34.56 -16.31
CA ARG A 287 19.17 34.05 -17.66
C ARG A 287 19.20 32.52 -17.73
N LYS A 288 19.71 31.85 -16.69
CA LYS A 288 19.76 30.38 -16.62
C LYS A 288 18.41 29.74 -16.29
N PHE A 289 17.58 30.38 -15.46
CA PHE A 289 16.27 29.84 -15.11
C PHE A 289 15.13 30.31 -16.03
N GLY A 290 15.25 31.46 -16.70
CA GLY A 290 14.25 31.94 -17.66
C GLY A 290 14.18 31.14 -18.96
N ASN A 291 15.24 30.41 -19.32
CA ASN A 291 15.29 29.60 -20.54
C ASN A 291 15.02 28.10 -20.32
N ALA A 292 14.82 27.65 -19.07
CA ALA A 292 14.59 26.25 -18.75
C ALA A 292 13.11 25.81 -18.95
N ASP A 293 12.19 26.76 -19.13
CA ASP A 293 10.74 26.48 -19.19
C ASP A 293 10.18 26.24 -20.61
N GLN A 294 10.99 26.35 -21.67
CA GLN A 294 10.50 26.25 -23.06
C GLN A 294 11.15 25.17 -23.93
N SER A 295 12.18 24.45 -23.48
CA SER A 295 12.99 23.62 -24.40
C SER A 295 13.03 22.12 -24.09
N GLU A 296 12.04 21.50 -23.45
CA GLU A 296 11.99 20.02 -23.47
C GLU A 296 10.61 19.39 -23.25
N TYR A 297 9.67 19.66 -24.15
CA TYR A 297 8.54 18.74 -24.38
C TYR A 297 8.72 18.04 -25.73
N ARG A 298 9.56 17.00 -25.77
CA ARG A 298 9.55 16.04 -26.89
C ARG A 298 8.43 15.04 -26.65
N PRO A 299 7.38 14.99 -27.50
CA PRO A 299 6.38 13.94 -27.40
C PRO A 299 7.06 12.58 -27.61
N SER A 300 6.83 11.67 -26.66
CA SER A 300 7.34 10.30 -26.73
C SER A 300 6.77 9.58 -27.96
N PRO A 301 7.57 8.79 -28.70
CA PRO A 301 7.09 8.06 -29.85
C PRO A 301 6.04 7.00 -29.43
N PRO A 302 5.06 6.71 -30.29
CA PRO A 302 4.01 5.74 -29.99
C PRO A 302 4.59 4.33 -29.80
N TYR A 303 4.22 3.71 -28.70
CA TYR A 303 4.62 2.37 -28.30
C TYR A 303 4.14 1.31 -29.32
N ARG A 304 5.04 0.79 -30.16
CA ARG A 304 4.75 -0.35 -31.05
C ARG A 304 4.67 -1.64 -30.22
N ARG A 305 3.49 -2.28 -30.20
CA ARG A 305 3.32 -3.65 -29.68
C ARG A 305 4.16 -4.64 -30.50
N PRO A 306 4.88 -5.58 -29.87
CA PRO A 306 5.50 -6.68 -30.59
C PRO A 306 4.43 -7.63 -31.11
N TYR A 307 4.47 -7.87 -32.42
CA TYR A 307 3.70 -8.90 -33.12
C TYR A 307 4.08 -10.29 -32.57
N ARG A 308 3.08 -11.01 -32.06
CA ARG A 308 3.19 -12.42 -31.69
C ARG A 308 3.20 -13.22 -32.99
N ARG A 309 4.32 -13.87 -33.33
CA ARG A 309 4.35 -14.89 -34.39
C ARG A 309 3.63 -16.14 -33.88
N ASN A 310 2.82 -16.71 -34.79
CA ASN A 310 2.01 -17.92 -34.63
C ASN A 310 2.82 -19.12 -34.17
#